data_AF-A0A661NGL6-F1
#
_entry.id   AF-A0A661NGL6-F1
#
_cell.length_a   1.000
_cell.length_b   1.000
_cell.length_c   1.000
_cell.angle_alpha   90.00
_cell.angle_beta   90.00
_cell.angle_gamma   90.00
#
_symmetry.space_group_name_H-M   'P 1'
#
loop_
_entity.id
_entity.type
_entity.pdbx_description
1 polymer ?
#
loop_
_entity_poly.entity_id
_entity_poly.type
_entity_poly.pdbx_seq_one_letter_code
_entity_poly.pdbx_strand_id
1 'polypeptide(L)'
;MDVDSQAAFEAYIARFDGQFGDKDPGTFVKFGKHMVQKLNDAEFPERLDYYLRMHRTAKEMLSAGSTINDAVVLEFDEAAAWIAITAPNMLKMFSGEMGDPDVARGLKK
;
A
#
# COMPACT_ATOMS: atom_id res chain seq x y z
N MET A 1 -11.58 -10.31 10.61
CA MET A 1 -10.11 -10.40 10.66
C MET A 1 -9.71 -9.48 11.78
N ASP A 2 -9.32 -10.05 12.91
CA ASP A 2 -8.85 -9.29 14.07
C ASP A 2 -7.38 -8.96 13.77
N VAL A 3 -7.15 -7.87 13.03
CA VAL A 3 -5.78 -7.37 12.85
C VAL A 3 -5.44 -6.73 14.18
N ASP A 4 -4.38 -7.21 14.82
CA ASP A 4 -3.87 -6.62 16.05
C ASP A 4 -3.37 -5.20 15.72
N SER A 5 -4.26 -4.22 15.90
CA SER A 5 -4.04 -2.83 15.54
C SER A 5 -2.85 -2.24 16.29
N GLN A 6 -2.58 -2.74 17.49
CA GLN A 6 -1.49 -2.30 18.34
C GLN A 6 -0.15 -2.79 17.79
N ALA A 7 -0.02 -4.08 17.49
CA ALA A 7 1.18 -4.62 16.85
C ALA A 7 1.41 -3.98 15.46
N ALA A 8 0.34 -3.72 14.71
CA ALA A 8 0.42 -3.02 13.43
C ALA A 8 0.90 -1.56 13.58
N PHE A 9 0.45 -0.86 14.63
CA PHE A 9 0.87 0.50 14.95
C PHE A 9 2.33 0.56 15.38
N GLU A 10 2.78 -0.36 16.25
CA GLU A 10 4.19 -0.46 16.65
C GLU A 10 5.10 -0.71 15.44
N ALA A 11 4.70 -1.62 14.54
CA ALA A 11 5.41 -1.86 13.30
C ALA A 11 5.40 -0.64 12.35
N TYR A 12 4.32 0.15 12.35
CA TYR A 12 4.27 1.41 11.62
C TYR A 12 5.24 2.45 12.19
N ILE A 13 5.23 2.67 13.51
CA ILE A 13 6.12 3.62 14.18
C ILE A 13 7.58 3.26 13.91
N ALA A 14 7.96 1.98 14.08
CA ALA A 14 9.31 1.52 13.79
C ALA A 14 9.73 1.80 12.33
N ARG A 15 8.82 1.62 11.36
CA ARG A 15 9.08 1.92 9.94
C ARG A 15 9.12 3.40 9.63
N PHE A 16 8.26 4.19 10.28
CA PHE A 16 8.19 5.63 10.11
C PHE A 16 9.45 6.28 10.68
N ASP A 17 9.80 5.96 11.92
CA ASP A 17 10.97 6.51 12.60
C ASP A 17 12.26 6.03 11.95
N GLY A 18 12.31 4.79 11.44
CA GLY A 18 13.43 4.30 10.63
C GLY A 18 13.65 5.06 9.32
N GLN A 19 12.61 5.68 8.75
CA GLN A 19 12.69 6.42 7.49
C GLN A 19 12.83 7.94 7.66
N PHE A 20 12.14 8.52 8.64
CA PHE A 20 12.02 9.97 8.83
C PHE A 20 12.65 10.48 10.12
N GLY A 21 13.18 9.57 10.95
CA GLY A 21 13.65 9.85 12.30
C GLY A 21 12.49 9.98 13.30
N ASP A 22 12.86 10.16 14.56
CA ASP A 22 11.89 10.45 15.61
C ASP A 22 11.22 11.82 15.36
N LYS A 23 9.91 11.80 15.19
CA LYS A 23 9.06 12.98 14.96
C LYS A 23 7.87 12.94 15.89
N ASP A 24 7.36 14.12 16.24
CA ASP A 24 6.10 14.22 16.97
C ASP A 24 4.91 13.77 16.09
N PRO A 25 3.90 13.09 16.67
CA PRO A 25 2.63 12.86 16.00
C PRO A 25 2.06 14.19 15.46
N GLY A 26 1.49 14.15 14.26
CA GLY A 26 1.03 15.35 13.59
C GLY A 26 2.08 16.05 12.72
N THR A 27 3.34 15.59 12.73
CA THR A 27 4.39 16.15 11.85
C THR A 27 4.22 15.67 10.41
N PHE A 28 4.24 16.59 9.45
CA PHE A 28 4.23 16.25 8.02
C PHE A 28 5.63 15.87 7.53
N VAL A 29 5.70 14.76 6.79
CA VAL A 29 6.90 14.25 6.14
C VAL A 29 6.61 13.93 4.67
N LYS A 30 7.66 13.92 3.85
CA LYS A 30 7.55 13.57 2.43
C LYS A 30 7.84 12.09 2.23
N PHE A 31 6.83 11.32 1.88
CA PHE A 31 6.93 9.90 1.53
C PHE A 31 6.82 9.73 0.01
N GLY A 32 7.96 9.64 -0.68
CA GLY A 32 7.99 9.60 -2.15
C GLY A 32 7.41 10.89 -2.76
N LYS A 33 6.29 10.76 -3.49
CA LYS A 33 5.55 11.91 -4.05
C LYS A 33 4.44 12.45 -3.13
N HIS A 34 4.15 11.76 -2.03
CA HIS A 34 3.07 12.09 -1.11
C HIS A 34 3.58 12.86 0.11
N MET A 35 2.72 13.72 0.65
CA MET A 35 2.97 14.39 1.93
C MET A 35 2.06 13.73 2.96
N VAL A 36 2.66 13.01 3.90
CA VAL A 36 1.93 12.23 4.90
C VAL A 36 2.27 12.75 6.29
N GLN A 37 1.35 12.58 7.21
CA GLN A 37 1.52 13.01 8.59
C GLN A 37 1.88 11.80 9.46
N LYS A 38 2.73 11.98 10.48
CA LYS A 38 2.91 10.94 11.50
C LYS A 38 1.59 10.76 12.24
N LEU A 39 1.01 9.57 12.12
CA LEU A 39 -0.27 9.21 12.70
C LEU A 39 -0.12 8.91 14.18
N ASN A 40 -1.14 9.26 14.96
CA ASN A 40 -1.28 8.78 16.33
C ASN A 40 -2.03 7.43 16.36
N ASP A 41 -2.08 6.82 17.55
CA ASP A 41 -2.78 5.55 17.81
C ASP A 41 -4.28 5.60 17.45
N ALA A 42 -4.94 6.75 17.57
CA ALA A 42 -6.36 6.88 17.26
C ALA A 42 -6.63 7.01 15.74
N GLU A 43 -5.70 7.60 14.99
CA GLU A 43 -5.81 7.85 13.55
C GLU A 43 -5.31 6.68 12.71
N PHE A 44 -4.33 5.93 13.22
CA PHE A 44 -3.71 4.82 12.51
C PHE A 44 -4.71 3.71 12.09
N PRO A 45 -5.64 3.25 12.95
CA PRO A 45 -6.59 2.20 12.58
C PRO A 45 -7.48 2.58 11.39
N GLU A 46 -7.91 3.85 11.31
CA GLU A 46 -8.73 4.34 10.20
C GLU A 46 -7.96 4.31 8.88
N ARG A 47 -6.69 4.74 8.91
CA ARG A 47 -5.81 4.72 7.73
C ARG A 47 -5.42 3.31 7.32
N LEU A 48 -5.20 2.42 8.28
CA LEU A 48 -4.93 1.01 8.04
C LEU A 48 -6.15 0.32 7.39
N ASP A 49 -7.36 0.57 7.90
CA ASP A 49 -8.59 0.02 7.30
C ASP A 49 -8.78 0.51 5.86
N TYR A 50 -8.52 1.80 5.60
CA TYR A 50 -8.57 2.34 4.24
C TYR A 50 -7.56 1.67 3.30
N TYR A 51 -6.32 1.47 3.75
CA TYR A 51 -5.31 0.72 2.99
C TYR A 51 -5.76 -0.72 2.70
N LEU A 52 -6.31 -1.42 3.69
CA LEU A 52 -6.79 -2.80 3.51
C LEU A 52 -7.98 -2.88 2.54
N ARG A 53 -8.87 -1.90 2.55
CA ARG A 53 -9.96 -1.78 1.55
C ARG A 53 -9.39 -1.59 0.15
N MET A 54 -8.47 -0.65 -0.04
CA MET A 54 -7.83 -0.42 -1.34
C MET A 54 -7.05 -1.62 -1.84
N HIS A 55 -6.33 -2.31 -0.96
CA HIS A 55 -5.65 -3.56 -1.28
C HIS A 55 -6.62 -4.63 -1.78
N ARG A 56 -7.78 -4.78 -1.12
CA ARG A 56 -8.81 -5.73 -1.55
C ARG A 56 -9.42 -5.33 -2.90
N THR A 57 -9.79 -4.07 -3.07
CA THR A 57 -10.35 -3.56 -4.33
C THR A 57 -9.38 -3.78 -5.48
N ALA A 58 -8.10 -3.45 -5.30
CA ALA A 58 -7.06 -3.69 -6.29
C ALA A 58 -6.95 -5.18 -6.65
N LYS A 59 -6.95 -6.07 -5.64
CA LYS A 59 -6.92 -7.52 -5.84
C LYS A 59 -8.15 -8.05 -6.58
N GLU A 60 -9.34 -7.53 -6.28
CA GLU A 60 -10.59 -7.92 -6.93
C GLU A 60 -10.62 -7.46 -8.40
N MET A 61 -10.24 -6.22 -8.69
CA MET A 61 -10.18 -5.70 -10.07
C MET A 61 -9.19 -6.50 -10.94
N LEU A 62 -8.04 -6.83 -10.37
CA LEU A 62 -7.04 -7.70 -10.99
C LEU A 62 -7.61 -9.10 -11.25
N SER A 63 -8.16 -9.74 -10.22
CA SER A 63 -8.69 -11.12 -10.33
C SER A 63 -9.85 -11.22 -11.32
N ALA A 64 -10.62 -10.15 -11.50
CA ALA A 64 -11.71 -10.08 -12.48
C ALA A 64 -11.22 -9.87 -13.93
N GLY A 65 -9.91 -9.74 -14.16
CA GLY A 65 -9.36 -9.45 -15.49
C GLY A 65 -9.73 -8.06 -16.01
N SER A 66 -10.15 -7.15 -15.13
CA SER A 66 -10.50 -5.78 -15.49
C SER A 66 -9.24 -4.94 -15.59
N THR A 67 -9.21 -4.00 -16.54
CA THR A 67 -8.16 -2.96 -16.56
C THR A 67 -8.24 -2.18 -15.25
N ILE A 68 -7.18 -2.21 -14.45
CA ILE A 68 -7.09 -1.33 -13.29
C ILE A 68 -7.11 0.12 -13.81
N ASN A 69 -7.97 0.92 -13.20
CA ASN A 69 -7.97 2.36 -13.40
C ASN A 69 -6.78 3.00 -12.66
N ASP A 70 -6.03 3.88 -13.33
CA ASP A 70 -4.97 4.69 -12.72
C ASP A 70 -5.40 5.39 -11.43
N ALA A 71 -6.67 5.80 -11.32
CA ALA A 71 -7.22 6.38 -10.10
C ALA A 71 -7.06 5.45 -8.88
N VAL A 72 -7.36 4.15 -9.05
CA VAL A 72 -7.25 3.16 -7.97
C VAL A 72 -5.78 2.90 -7.62
N VAL A 73 -4.88 2.95 -8.62
CA VAL A 73 -3.44 2.85 -8.37
C VAL A 73 -2.94 4.02 -7.55
N LEU A 74 -3.37 5.24 -7.89
CA LEU A 74 -3.01 6.45 -7.17
C LEU A 74 -3.55 6.45 -5.75
N GLU A 75 -4.81 6.07 -5.55
CA GLU A 75 -5.42 5.96 -4.22
C GLU A 75 -4.75 4.88 -3.36
N PHE A 76 -4.41 3.73 -3.95
CA PHE A 76 -3.67 2.68 -3.23
C PHE A 76 -2.27 3.13 -2.84
N ASP A 77 -1.56 3.80 -3.73
CA ASP A 77 -0.22 4.33 -3.50
C ASP A 77 -0.22 5.42 -2.40
N GLU A 78 -1.23 6.27 -2.39
CA GLU A 78 -1.45 7.23 -1.29
C GLU A 78 -1.76 6.51 0.03
N ALA A 79 -2.69 5.56 0.03
CA ALA A 79 -3.07 4.80 1.22
C ALA A 79 -1.87 4.05 1.83
N ALA A 80 -1.00 3.48 0.99
CA ALA A 80 0.23 2.83 1.43
C ALA A 80 1.23 3.83 2.05
N ALA A 81 1.36 5.02 1.44
CA ALA A 81 2.24 6.07 1.95
C ALA A 81 1.82 6.53 3.36
N TRP A 82 0.51 6.65 3.63
CA TRP A 82 -0.02 7.03 4.95
C TRP A 82 0.41 6.08 6.07
N ILE A 83 0.54 4.79 5.78
CA ILE A 83 1.01 3.79 6.72
C ILE A 83 2.51 3.47 6.57
N ALA A 84 3.27 4.38 5.96
CA ALA A 84 4.71 4.25 5.71
C ALA A 84 5.13 2.93 5.03
N ILE A 85 4.27 2.41 4.15
CA ILE A 85 4.56 1.26 3.28
C ILE A 85 4.90 1.80 1.90
N THR A 86 6.05 1.38 1.35
CA THR A 86 6.30 1.58 -0.07
C THR A 86 5.34 0.69 -0.84
N ALA A 87 4.37 1.28 -1.55
CA ALA A 87 3.50 0.53 -2.43
C ALA A 87 4.40 -0.24 -3.41
N PRO A 88 4.38 -1.58 -3.38
CA PRO A 88 5.05 -2.34 -4.40
C PRO A 88 4.41 -2.00 -5.74
N ASN A 89 5.21 -1.98 -6.79
CA ASN A 89 4.69 -1.76 -8.13
C ASN A 89 3.62 -2.81 -8.39
N MET A 90 2.34 -2.42 -8.45
CA MET A 90 1.20 -3.36 -8.50
C MET A 90 1.33 -4.35 -9.67
N LEU A 91 1.95 -3.92 -10.77
CA LEU A 91 2.29 -4.78 -11.90
C LEU A 91 3.32 -5.85 -11.51
N LYS A 92 4.39 -5.51 -10.78
CA LYS A 92 5.39 -6.48 -10.31
C LYS A 92 4.89 -7.36 -9.16
N MET A 93 4.01 -6.85 -8.32
CA MET A 93 3.51 -7.58 -7.14
C MET A 93 2.62 -8.75 -7.54
N PHE A 94 1.83 -8.60 -8.61
CA PHE A 94 0.86 -9.61 -9.05
C PHE A 94 1.19 -10.28 -10.40
N SER A 95 2.24 -9.85 -11.11
CA SER A 95 2.81 -10.59 -12.27
C SER A 95 3.42 -11.95 -11.87
N GLY A 96 3.65 -12.20 -10.58
CA GLY A 96 4.07 -13.51 -10.07
C GLY A 96 2.94 -14.46 -9.64
N GLU A 97 1.70 -13.98 -9.48
CA GLU A 97 0.54 -14.81 -9.08
C GLU A 97 -0.51 -14.97 -10.18
N MET A 98 -0.53 -14.07 -11.18
CA MET A 98 -1.29 -14.31 -12.40
C MET A 98 -0.47 -15.14 -13.36
N GLY A 99 -1.04 -16.27 -13.77
CA GLY A 99 -0.62 -16.97 -14.99
C GLY A 99 -0.59 -15.96 -16.14
N ASP A 100 0.63 -15.56 -16.47
CA ASP A 100 0.95 -14.54 -17.45
C ASP A 100 0.55 -15.07 -18.84
N PRO A 101 -0.46 -14.49 -19.53
CA PRO A 101 -0.73 -14.87 -20.92
C PRO A 101 0.35 -14.32 -21.86
N ASP A 102 1.23 -13.42 -21.40
CA ASP A 102 2.32 -12.86 -22.21
C ASP A 102 3.60 -13.70 -22.12
N VAL A 103 3.80 -14.48 -21.04
CA VAL A 103 4.78 -15.59 -21.05
C VAL A 103 4.38 -16.70 -22.04
N ALA A 104 3.09 -16.87 -22.34
CA ALA A 104 2.63 -17.80 -23.37
C ALA A 104 2.88 -17.32 -24.81
N ARG A 105 3.27 -16.06 -25.01
CA ARG A 105 3.51 -15.47 -26.33
C ARG A 105 4.97 -15.00 -26.53
N GLY A 106 5.92 -15.67 -25.89
CA GLY A 106 7.36 -15.33 -25.97
C GLY A 106 8.28 -16.39 -26.58
N LEU A 107 7.81 -17.58 -26.95
CA LEU A 107 8.66 -18.66 -27.48
C LEU A 107 8.04 -19.34 -28.72
N LYS A 108 7.81 -18.55 -29.79
CA LYS A 108 7.78 -19.08 -31.16
C LYS A 108 8.37 -18.08 -32.15
N LYS A 109 9.70 -18.13 -32.27
CA LYS A 109 10.51 -18.36 -33.48
C LYS A 109 11.81 -17.58 -33.42
#